data_AF-E2IU20-F1
#
_entry.id   AF-E2IU20-F1
#
_cell.length_a   1.000
_cell.length_b   1.000
_cell.length_c   1.000
_cell.angle_alpha   90.00
_cell.angle_beta   90.00
_cell.angle_gamma   90.00
#
_symmetry.space_group_name_H-M   'P 1'
#
loop_
_entity.id
_entity.type
_entity.pdbx_description
1 polymer ?
#
loop_
_entity_poly.entity_id
_entity_poly.type
_entity_poly.pdbx_seq_one_letter_code
_entity_poly.pdbx_strand_id
1 'polypeptide(L)'
;EPVPGEDNQFIAYVAYPLDLFEEGSVTNMFTSIVGNVFGFKALRALRLEDLRIPTAYVKTFDGPPHGIQVERDKLNKYGRPLLGCTIKPKLGLSAKN
;
A
#
# COMPACT_ATOMS: atom_id res chain seq x y z
N GLU A 1 -1.49 -22.60 -5.85
CA GLU A 1 -2.64 -23.31 -5.25
C GLU A 1 -3.93 -22.86 -5.94
N PRO A 2 -4.90 -23.76 -6.18
CA PRO A 2 -6.18 -23.37 -6.77
C PRO A 2 -6.99 -22.52 -5.77
N VAL A 3 -7.71 -21.52 -6.27
CA VAL A 3 -8.62 -20.71 -5.44
C VAL A 3 -9.91 -21.51 -5.19
N PRO A 4 -10.35 -21.69 -3.93
CA PRO A 4 -11.58 -22.42 -3.64
C PRO A 4 -12.80 -21.79 -4.32
N GLY A 5 -13.58 -22.60 -5.05
CA GLY A 5 -14.80 -22.14 -5.74
C GLY A 5 -14.57 -21.50 -7.11
N GLU A 6 -13.33 -21.48 -7.62
CA GLU A 6 -12.98 -20.88 -8.91
C GLU A 6 -12.23 -21.89 -9.81
N ASP A 7 -12.78 -22.16 -11.00
CA ASP A 7 -12.28 -23.25 -11.87
C ASP A 7 -10.95 -22.94 -12.58
N ASN A 8 -10.59 -21.65 -12.72
CA ASN A 8 -9.41 -21.22 -13.48
C ASN A 8 -8.68 -20.05 -12.80
N GLN A 9 -8.61 -20.08 -11.47
CA GLN A 9 -7.87 -19.12 -10.66
C GLN A 9 -6.88 -19.84 -9.75
N PHE A 10 -5.70 -19.23 -9.58
CA PHE A 10 -4.62 -19.80 -8.79
C PHE A 10 -3.90 -18.71 -8.02
N ILE A 11 -3.52 -19.00 -6.78
CA ILE A 11 -2.54 -18.21 -6.03
C ILE A 11 -1.15 -18.73 -6.36
N ALA A 12 -0.28 -17.82 -6.81
CA ALA A 12 1.12 -18.08 -7.08
C ALA A 12 1.97 -17.30 -6.08
N TYR A 13 2.93 -17.99 -5.45
CA TYR A 13 3.89 -17.39 -4.54
C TYR A 13 5.21 -17.18 -5.27
N VAL A 14 5.71 -15.96 -5.28
CA VAL A 14 6.95 -15.58 -5.96
C VAL A 14 7.90 -14.95 -4.94
N ALA A 15 9.17 -15.38 -4.96
CA ALA A 15 10.21 -14.81 -4.12
C ALA A 15 11.16 -13.97 -4.98
N TYR A 16 11.45 -12.75 -4.54
CA TYR A 16 12.40 -11.84 -5.17
C TYR A 16 13.60 -11.65 -4.24
N PRO A 17 14.83 -11.79 -4.76
CA PRO A 17 16.04 -11.35 -4.06
C PRO A 17 15.98 -9.87 -3.64
N LEU A 18 16.53 -9.54 -2.46
CA LEU A 18 16.45 -8.19 -1.88
C LEU A 18 17.23 -7.14 -2.69
N ASP A 19 18.32 -7.55 -3.31
CA ASP A 19 19.22 -6.74 -4.15
C ASP A 19 18.57 -6.21 -5.44
N LEU A 20 17.40 -6.74 -5.83
CA LEU A 20 16.60 -6.19 -6.92
C LEU A 20 15.91 -4.87 -6.58
N PHE A 21 15.85 -4.52 -5.29
CA PHE A 21 15.09 -3.37 -4.82
C PHE A 21 15.99 -2.24 -4.34
N GLU A 22 15.69 -1.04 -4.85
CA GLU A 22 16.28 0.20 -4.36
C GLU A 22 15.78 0.49 -2.94
N GLU A 23 16.72 0.81 -2.05
CA GLU A 23 16.46 1.19 -0.66
C GLU A 23 15.54 2.43 -0.61
N GLY A 24 14.52 2.37 0.25
CA GLY A 24 13.62 3.51 0.47
C GLY A 24 12.67 3.85 -0.69
N SER A 25 12.61 3.03 -1.74
CA SER A 25 11.88 3.33 -2.97
C SER A 25 10.69 2.39 -3.21
N VAL A 26 9.49 2.80 -2.73
CA VAL A 26 8.24 2.09 -3.05
C VAL A 26 8.00 2.07 -4.57
N THR A 27 8.39 3.14 -5.26
CA THR A 27 8.30 3.26 -6.71
C THR A 27 9.09 2.18 -7.44
N ASN A 28 10.34 1.95 -7.02
CA ASN A 28 11.17 0.90 -7.60
C ASN A 28 10.57 -0.49 -7.33
N MET A 29 10.15 -0.77 -6.09
CA MET A 29 9.50 -2.03 -5.73
C MET A 29 8.27 -2.34 -6.61
N PHE A 30 7.38 -1.37 -6.81
CA PHE A 30 6.20 -1.55 -7.66
C PHE A 30 6.59 -1.73 -9.14
N THR A 31 7.53 -0.92 -9.63
CA THR A 31 8.01 -1.07 -11.02
C THR A 31 8.58 -2.47 -11.27
N SER A 32 9.33 -3.01 -10.31
CA SER A 32 9.93 -4.35 -10.41
C SER A 32 8.91 -5.50 -10.34
N ILE A 33 7.88 -5.40 -9.48
CA ILE A 33 6.93 -6.50 -9.26
C ILE A 33 5.77 -6.45 -10.25
N VAL A 34 5.15 -5.27 -10.44
CA VAL A 34 3.89 -5.14 -11.19
C VAL A 34 4.04 -4.47 -12.56
N GLY A 35 5.24 -3.97 -12.90
CA GLY A 35 5.44 -3.09 -14.06
C GLY A 35 4.97 -3.67 -15.40
N ASN A 36 5.36 -4.92 -15.71
CA ASN A 36 5.06 -5.52 -17.02
C ASN A 36 4.15 -6.76 -16.94
N VAL A 37 4.13 -7.47 -15.81
CA VAL A 37 3.55 -8.81 -15.72
C VAL A 37 2.04 -8.86 -15.91
N PHE A 38 1.33 -7.77 -15.62
CA PHE A 38 -0.12 -7.66 -15.80
C PHE A 38 -0.54 -7.56 -17.27
N GLY A 39 0.39 -7.23 -18.18
CA GLY A 39 0.13 -7.12 -19.63
C GLY A 39 0.46 -8.39 -20.43
N PHE A 40 0.83 -9.49 -19.77
CA PHE A 40 1.22 -10.72 -20.47
C PHE A 40 0.03 -11.34 -21.20
N LYS A 41 0.12 -11.49 -22.52
CA LYS A 41 -0.93 -12.11 -23.37
C LYS A 41 -1.31 -13.54 -22.96
N ALA A 42 -0.41 -14.25 -22.27
CA ALA A 42 -0.64 -15.59 -21.77
C ALA A 42 -1.53 -15.63 -20.51
N LEU A 43 -1.73 -14.50 -19.84
CA LEU A 43 -2.56 -14.38 -18.64
C LEU A 43 -3.87 -13.67 -19.01
N ARG A 44 -5.00 -14.27 -18.65
CA ARG A 44 -6.32 -13.63 -18.82
C ARG A 44 -6.52 -12.47 -17.85
N ALA A 45 -6.07 -12.66 -16.62
CA ALA A 45 -6.11 -11.69 -15.53
C ALA A 45 -5.01 -12.03 -14.52
N LEU A 46 -4.55 -11.02 -13.80
CA LEU A 46 -3.60 -11.16 -12.69
C LEU A 46 -4.01 -10.17 -11.60
N ARG A 47 -3.86 -10.56 -10.34
CA ARG A 47 -4.03 -9.70 -9.17
C ARG A 47 -2.90 -9.97 -8.18
N LEU A 48 -2.28 -8.90 -7.70
CA LEU A 48 -1.37 -8.98 -6.57
C LEU A 48 -2.21 -8.94 -5.29
N GLU A 49 -2.24 -10.05 -4.55
CA GLU A 49 -3.06 -10.17 -3.33
C GLU A 49 -2.35 -9.63 -2.08
N ASP A 50 -1.08 -9.98 -1.89
CA ASP A 50 -0.30 -9.58 -0.73
C ASP A 50 1.21 -9.53 -1.03
N LEU A 51 1.96 -8.82 -0.19
CA LEU A 51 3.41 -8.72 -0.23
C LEU A 51 4.01 -8.95 1.15
N ARG A 52 4.90 -9.93 1.25
CA ARG A 52 5.76 -10.07 2.43
C ARG A 52 6.95 -9.12 2.32
N ILE A 53 6.96 -8.04 3.10
CA ILE A 53 8.08 -7.11 3.14
C ILE A 53 9.07 -7.49 4.25
N PRO A 54 10.34 -7.84 3.93
CA PRO A 54 11.31 -8.27 4.94
C PRO A 54 11.78 -7.08 5.79
N THR A 55 12.14 -7.33 7.05
CA THR A 55 12.62 -6.29 7.98
C THR A 55 13.84 -5.54 7.48
N ALA A 56 14.70 -6.19 6.68
CA ALA A 56 15.85 -5.55 6.07
C ALA A 56 15.44 -4.43 5.10
N TYR A 57 14.38 -4.65 4.31
CA TYR A 57 13.84 -3.63 3.41
C TYR A 57 13.01 -2.59 4.16
N VAL A 58 12.15 -3.00 5.11
CA VAL A 58 11.33 -2.04 5.90
C VAL A 58 12.20 -0.97 6.58
N LYS A 59 13.38 -1.35 7.09
CA LYS A 59 14.29 -0.43 7.77
C LYS A 59 14.92 0.64 6.88
N THR A 60 14.79 0.56 5.56
CA THR A 60 15.29 1.58 4.64
C THR A 60 14.30 2.73 4.43
N PHE A 61 13.14 2.70 5.09
CA PHE A 61 12.09 3.71 4.96
C PHE A 61 11.88 4.45 6.29
N ASP A 62 11.60 5.74 6.21
CA ASP A 62 11.24 6.55 7.37
C ASP A 62 9.87 6.15 7.96
N GLY A 63 8.96 5.66 7.11
CA GLY A 63 7.61 5.30 7.51
C GLY A 63 6.74 6.53 7.87
N PRO A 64 5.74 6.38 8.77
CA PRO A 64 4.89 7.48 9.19
C PRO A 64 5.68 8.57 9.96
N PRO A 65 5.53 9.86 9.65
CA PRO A 65 6.27 10.94 10.33
C PRO A 65 6.06 11.05 11.86
N HIS A 66 4.94 10.53 12.36
CA HIS A 66 4.59 10.59 13.79
C HIS A 66 4.03 9.24 14.29
N GLY A 67 3.13 8.63 13.52
CA GLY A 67 2.41 7.44 13.96
C GLY A 67 1.28 7.77 14.95
N ILE A 68 0.48 6.74 15.26
CA ILE A 68 -0.79 6.87 15.99
C ILE A 68 -0.57 7.40 17.42
N GLN A 69 0.45 6.91 18.12
CA GLN A 69 0.74 7.28 19.50
C GLN A 69 1.12 8.76 19.60
N VAL A 70 2.11 9.19 18.80
CA VAL A 70 2.58 10.59 18.80
C VAL A 70 1.48 11.55 18.35
N GLU A 71 0.64 11.18 17.37
CA GLU A 71 -0.49 12.02 16.96
C GLU A 71 -1.51 12.21 18.10
N ARG A 72 -1.82 11.13 18.85
CA ARG A 72 -2.71 11.21 20.01
C ARG A 72 -2.14 12.05 21.14
N ASP A 73 -0.84 11.92 21.40
CA ASP A 73 -0.14 12.70 22.42
C ASP A 73 -0.13 14.19 22.05
N LYS A 74 0.19 14.52 20.80
CA LYS A 74 0.20 15.91 20.29
C LYS A 74 -1.19 16.57 20.36
N LEU A 75 -2.26 15.80 20.12
CA LEU A 75 -3.63 16.32 20.16
C LEU A 75 -4.28 16.24 21.55
N ASN A 76 -3.63 15.57 22.51
CA ASN A 76 -4.15 15.26 23.84
C ASN A 76 -5.55 14.59 23.77
N LYS A 77 -5.69 13.54 22.95
CA LYS A 77 -6.97 12.82 22.73
C LYS A 77 -6.81 11.30 22.88
N TYR A 78 -7.52 10.73 23.85
CA TYR A 78 -7.45 9.29 24.19
C TYR A 78 -8.83 8.66 24.34
N GLY A 79 -8.88 7.33 24.31
CA GLY A 79 -10.07 6.54 24.63
C GLY A 79 -11.22 6.59 23.63
N ARG A 80 -11.07 7.31 22.51
CA ARG A 80 -12.09 7.40 21.45
C ARG A 80 -11.50 7.63 20.05
N PRO A 81 -12.27 7.31 19.00
CA PRO A 81 -11.96 7.75 17.63
C PRO A 81 -11.93 9.28 17.50
N LEU A 82 -11.12 9.76 16.54
CA LEU A 82 -11.15 11.16 16.11
C LEU A 82 -12.33 11.38 15.16
N LEU A 83 -12.91 12.57 15.15
CA LEU A 83 -13.97 12.97 14.24
C LEU A 83 -13.43 14.03 13.26
N GLY A 84 -13.66 13.82 11.97
CA GLY A 84 -13.28 14.76 10.91
C GLY A 84 -14.45 15.02 9.96
N CYS A 85 -14.40 16.14 9.24
CA CYS A 85 -15.41 16.51 8.25
C CYS A 85 -14.72 17.15 7.04
N THR A 86 -15.05 16.68 5.84
CA THR A 86 -14.63 17.35 4.60
C THR A 86 -15.66 18.42 4.25
N ILE A 87 -15.23 19.68 4.15
CA ILE A 87 -16.09 20.80 3.75
C ILE A 87 -16.71 20.55 2.37
N LYS A 88 -17.98 20.95 2.20
CA LYS A 88 -18.76 20.82 0.97
C LYS A 88 -19.40 22.17 0.58
N PRO A 89 -19.58 22.47 -0.71
CA PRO A 89 -19.23 21.64 -1.87
C PRO A 89 -17.71 21.47 -2.04
N LYS A 90 -17.29 20.44 -2.80
CA LYS A 90 -15.86 20.15 -3.01
C LYS A 90 -15.12 21.34 -3.63
N LEU A 91 -15.79 22.10 -4.49
CA LEU A 91 -15.28 23.26 -5.21
C LEU A 91 -16.35 24.35 -5.22
N GLY A 92 -15.93 25.60 -5.40
CA GLY A 92 -16.85 26.74 -5.62
C GLY A 92 -17.19 27.56 -4.38
N LEU A 93 -16.72 27.16 -3.19
CA LEU A 93 -16.69 28.06 -2.04
C LEU A 93 -15.52 29.04 -2.16
N SER A 94 -15.74 30.29 -1.73
CA SER A 94 -14.64 31.24 -1.56
C SER A 94 -13.83 30.87 -0.31
N ALA A 95 -12.60 31.37 -0.16
CA ALA A 95 -11.80 31.11 1.04
C ALA A 95 -12.46 31.58 2.35
N LYS A 96 -13.42 32.52 2.26
CA LYS A 96 -14.14 33.07 3.42
C LYS A 96 -15.38 32.25 3.80
N ASN A 97 -16.04 31.63 2.82
CA ASN A 97 -17.33 30.97 2.99
C ASN A 97 -17.17 29.48 3.26
#